data_AF-A0A2S6H020-F1
#
_entry.id   AF-A0A2S6H020-F1
#
_cell.length_a   1.000
_cell.length_b   1.000
_cell.length_c   1.000
_cell.angle_alpha   90.00
_cell.angle_beta   90.00
_cell.angle_gamma   90.00
#
_symmetry.space_group_name_H-M   'P 1'
#
loop_
_entity.id
_entity.type
_entity.pdbx_description
1 polymer ?
#
loop_
_entity_poly.entity_id
_entity_poly.type
_entity_poly.pdbx_seq_one_letter_code
_entity_poly.pdbx_strand_id
1 'polypeptide(L)'
;MPGPVWGSSRLFQWCGITKSRRSVYDHFMLQLHDRMKADLAYQSSANQIDFEFPPGSTWIAFTDQVSHAVMSGQYLLEQTFYLPVTSMLDPSRSPLQILERLSGRKLT
;
A
#
# COMPACT_ATOMS: atom_id res chain seq x y z
N MET A 1 -5.04 14.00 6.69
CA MET A 1 -5.86 13.47 5.56
C MET A 1 -7.29 13.28 6.03
N PRO A 2 -8.32 13.64 5.24
CA PRO A 2 -9.70 13.43 5.63
C PRO A 2 -9.97 11.93 5.81
N GLY A 3 -10.63 11.57 6.92
CA GLY A 3 -11.08 10.20 7.14
C GLY A 3 -12.19 9.78 6.16
N PRO A 4 -12.51 8.49 6.08
CA PRO A 4 -13.58 8.02 5.22
C PRO A 4 -14.91 8.68 5.61
N VAL A 5 -15.69 9.09 4.60
CA VAL A 5 -17.04 9.66 4.81
C VAL A 5 -17.90 8.62 5.54
N TRP A 6 -18.53 9.04 6.63
CA TRP A 6 -19.32 8.15 7.49
C TRP A 6 -20.38 7.38 6.68
N GLY A 7 -20.41 6.05 6.79
CA GLY A 7 -21.34 5.17 6.06
C GLY A 7 -20.88 4.65 4.69
N SER A 8 -19.87 5.25 4.07
CA SER A 8 -19.39 4.86 2.72
C SER A 8 -18.84 3.42 2.65
N SER A 9 -18.13 2.96 3.67
CA SER A 9 -17.58 1.60 3.71
C SER A 9 -18.64 0.50 3.77
N ARG A 10 -19.79 0.77 4.42
CA ARG A 10 -20.95 -0.14 4.45
C ARG A 10 -21.64 -0.16 3.09
N LEU A 11 -21.79 0.98 2.44
CA LEU A 11 -22.38 1.08 1.11
C LEU A 11 -21.52 0.34 0.06
N PHE A 12 -20.19 0.50 0.09
CA PHE A 12 -19.29 -0.20 -0.84
C PHE A 12 -19.29 -1.72 -0.63
N GLN A 13 -19.38 -2.18 0.61
CA GLN A 13 -19.54 -3.61 0.91
C GLN A 13 -20.89 -4.13 0.41
N TRP A 14 -21.96 -3.37 0.59
CA TRP A 14 -23.32 -3.76 0.17
C TRP A 14 -23.50 -3.76 -1.35
N CYS A 15 -22.83 -2.85 -2.05
CA CYS A 15 -22.78 -2.81 -3.51
C CYS A 15 -21.78 -3.82 -4.12
N GLY A 16 -21.11 -4.65 -3.32
CA GLY A 16 -20.16 -5.66 -3.81
C GLY A 16 -18.85 -5.09 -4.40
N ILE A 17 -18.59 -3.80 -4.18
CA ILE A 17 -17.41 -3.09 -4.71
C ILE A 17 -16.14 -3.47 -3.95
N THR A 18 -16.27 -3.90 -2.67
CA THR A 18 -15.16 -4.39 -1.85
C THR A 18 -15.44 -5.79 -1.32
N LYS A 19 -14.50 -6.73 -1.52
CA LYS A 19 -14.62 -8.13 -1.06
C LYS A 19 -14.74 -8.28 0.48
N SER A 20 -14.31 -7.28 1.25
CA SER A 20 -14.42 -7.21 2.71
C SER A 20 -14.67 -5.76 3.17
N ARG A 21 -14.98 -5.58 4.46
CA ARG A 21 -15.14 -4.23 5.05
C ARG A 21 -13.79 -3.51 5.05
N ARG A 22 -13.68 -2.45 4.24
CA ARG A 22 -12.48 -1.59 4.16
C ARG A 22 -12.19 -0.99 5.55
N SER A 23 -11.02 -1.29 6.11
CA SER A 23 -10.55 -0.69 7.36
C SER A 23 -10.16 0.79 7.16
N VAL A 24 -9.95 1.53 8.26
CA VAL A 24 -9.48 2.92 8.16
C VAL A 24 -8.05 2.96 7.63
N TYR A 25 -7.23 1.97 7.98
CA TYR A 25 -5.92 1.74 7.39
C TYR A 25 -5.99 1.57 5.86
N ASP A 26 -6.83 0.66 5.35
CA ASP A 26 -6.98 0.43 3.90
C ASP A 26 -7.42 1.69 3.16
N HIS A 27 -8.26 2.51 3.79
CA HIS A 27 -8.67 3.79 3.23
C HIS A 27 -7.50 4.76 3.08
N PHE A 28 -6.63 4.86 4.09
CA PHE A 28 -5.45 5.72 4.02
C PHE A 28 -4.43 5.18 3.01
N MET A 29 -4.19 3.87 2.96
CA MET A 29 -3.29 3.26 1.98
C MET A 29 -3.75 3.52 0.54
N LEU A 30 -5.05 3.41 0.27
CA LEU A 30 -5.59 3.74 -1.05
C LEU A 30 -5.48 5.23 -1.38
N GLN A 31 -5.80 6.12 -0.43
CA GLN A 31 -5.62 7.56 -0.67
C GLN A 31 -4.15 7.91 -0.94
N LEU A 32 -3.22 7.28 -0.22
CA LEU A 32 -1.79 7.49 -0.41
C LEU A 32 -1.38 7.03 -1.81
N HIS A 33 -1.74 5.79 -2.17
CA HIS A 33 -1.49 5.24 -3.50
C HIS A 33 -2.03 6.13 -4.62
N ASP A 34 -3.30 6.53 -4.55
CA ASP A 34 -3.95 7.30 -5.61
C ASP A 34 -3.38 8.72 -5.72
N ARG A 35 -3.10 9.38 -4.58
CA ARG A 35 -2.49 10.72 -4.59
C ARG A 35 -1.06 10.69 -5.08
N MET A 36 -0.25 9.70 -4.67
CA MET A 36 1.13 9.57 -5.15
C MET A 36 1.16 9.41 -6.67
N LYS A 37 0.23 8.65 -7.26
CA LYS A 37 0.13 8.47 -8.71
C LYS A 37 -0.36 9.71 -9.44
N ALA A 38 -1.28 10.46 -8.84
CA ALA A 38 -1.85 11.67 -9.46
C ALA A 38 -0.92 12.89 -9.37
N ASP A 39 0.03 12.92 -8.43
CA ASP A 39 0.93 14.04 -8.20
C ASP A 39 2.16 13.96 -9.13
N LEU A 40 2.11 14.67 -10.26
CA LEU A 40 3.21 14.72 -11.23
C LEU A 40 4.47 15.41 -10.70
N ALA A 41 4.33 16.37 -9.78
CA ALA A 41 5.48 17.02 -9.16
C ALA A 41 6.22 16.03 -8.25
N TYR A 42 5.48 15.23 -7.47
CA TYR A 42 6.05 14.15 -6.69
C TYR A 42 6.69 13.08 -7.58
N GLN A 43 5.99 12.62 -8.63
CA GLN A 43 6.53 11.60 -9.56
C GLN A 43 7.84 12.05 -10.23
N SER A 44 7.98 13.33 -10.56
CA SER A 44 9.19 13.86 -11.23
C SER A 44 10.34 14.20 -10.28
N SER A 45 10.07 14.46 -9.00
CA SER A 45 11.09 14.92 -8.04
C SER A 45 11.41 13.94 -6.92
N ALA A 46 10.63 12.86 -6.77
CA ALA A 46 10.90 11.84 -5.78
C ALA A 46 12.23 11.12 -6.06
N ASN A 47 13.00 10.89 -5.00
CA ASN A 47 14.24 10.13 -5.09
C ASN A 47 13.91 8.68 -5.48
N GLN A 48 14.36 8.27 -6.67
CA GLN A 48 14.08 6.98 -7.28
C GLN A 48 15.39 6.35 -7.74
N ILE A 49 15.44 5.02 -7.71
CA ILE A 49 16.56 4.25 -8.21
C ILE A 49 16.02 3.33 -9.29
N ASP A 50 16.54 3.49 -10.51
CA ASP A 50 16.27 2.57 -11.60
C ASP A 50 17.13 1.32 -11.41
N PHE A 51 16.46 0.17 -11.40
CA PHE A 51 17.12 -1.12 -11.25
C PHE A 51 16.52 -2.13 -12.23
N GLU A 52 17.37 -2.72 -13.06
CA GLU A 52 16.99 -3.77 -13.99
C GLU A 52 17.15 -5.14 -13.33
N PHE A 53 16.04 -5.86 -13.15
CA PHE A 53 16.07 -7.24 -12.71
C PHE A 53 16.40 -8.17 -13.89
N PRO A 54 17.54 -8.90 -13.86
CA PRO A 54 17.90 -9.78 -14.97
C PRO A 54 16.89 -10.94 -15.12
N PRO A 55 16.70 -11.49 -16.33
CA PRO A 55 15.94 -12.72 -16.53
C PRO A 55 16.45 -13.86 -15.64
N GLY A 56 15.53 -14.61 -15.02
CA GLY A 56 15.87 -15.69 -14.10
C GLY A 56 16.27 -15.25 -12.69
N SER A 57 16.25 -13.94 -12.40
CA SER A 57 16.43 -13.43 -11.03
C SER A 57 15.14 -13.55 -10.20
N THR A 58 15.26 -13.36 -8.89
CA THR A 58 14.14 -13.32 -7.95
C THR A 58 14.37 -12.21 -6.94
N TRP A 59 13.30 -11.51 -6.58
CA TRP A 59 13.31 -10.48 -5.55
C TRP A 59 12.12 -10.66 -4.62
N ILE A 60 12.23 -10.10 -3.42
CA ILE A 60 11.19 -10.12 -2.40
C ILE A 60 11.07 -8.70 -1.86
N ALA A 61 9.84 -8.19 -1.73
CA ALA A 61 9.58 -6.87 -1.18
C ALA A 61 8.25 -6.84 -0.42
N PHE A 62 8.19 -6.00 0.63
CA PHE A 62 6.93 -5.54 1.20
C PHE A 62 6.36 -4.45 0.29
N THR A 63 5.51 -4.84 -0.67
CA THR A 63 4.98 -3.95 -1.71
C THR A 63 4.01 -2.89 -1.17
N ASP A 64 3.50 -3.06 0.04
CA ASP A 64 2.73 -2.06 0.78
C ASP A 64 3.59 -1.02 1.51
N GLN A 65 4.89 -1.28 1.68
CA GLN A 65 5.83 -0.38 2.33
C GLN A 65 6.80 0.29 1.34
N VAL A 66 7.24 -0.43 0.31
CA VAL A 66 8.20 0.06 -0.68
C VAL A 66 7.46 0.65 -1.88
N SER A 67 7.66 1.94 -2.14
CA SER A 67 7.20 2.57 -3.38
C SER A 67 7.93 1.96 -4.57
N HIS A 68 7.20 1.48 -5.56
CA HIS A 68 7.76 0.80 -6.73
C HIS A 68 6.93 1.10 -7.98
N ALA A 69 7.61 1.10 -9.12
CA ALA A 69 7.02 1.22 -10.44
C ALA A 69 7.73 0.26 -11.40
N VAL A 70 7.00 -0.26 -12.39
CA VAL A 70 7.56 -1.10 -13.45
C VAL A 70 7.47 -0.32 -14.75
N MET A 71 8.62 -0.04 -15.36
CA MET A 71 8.70 0.78 -16.58
C MET A 71 8.55 -0.06 -17.85
N SER A 72 9.11 -1.26 -17.87
CA SER A 72 9.02 -2.21 -18.97
C SER A 72 9.35 -3.63 -18.49
N GLY A 73 8.95 -4.64 -19.27
CA GLY A 73 9.23 -6.04 -18.98
C GLY A 73 8.15 -6.98 -19.51
N GLN A 74 8.49 -8.26 -19.64
CA GLN A 74 7.55 -9.29 -20.06
C GLN A 74 7.88 -10.61 -19.33
N TYR A 75 6.85 -11.40 -19.03
CA TYR A 75 6.93 -12.72 -18.38
C TYR A 75 7.43 -12.68 -16.93
N LEU A 76 6.55 -12.25 -16.02
CA LEU A 76 6.79 -12.26 -14.58
C LEU A 76 5.91 -13.30 -13.88
N LEU A 77 6.52 -14.08 -12.97
CA LEU A 77 5.78 -14.86 -11.98
C LEU A 77 5.79 -14.07 -10.65
N GLU A 78 4.61 -13.83 -10.07
CA GLU A 78 4.46 -13.16 -8.79
C GLU A 78 3.65 -14.04 -7.82
N GLN A 79 4.01 -14.01 -6.54
CA GLN A 79 3.30 -14.68 -5.48
C GLN A 79 3.18 -13.77 -4.27
N THR A 80 1.94 -13.38 -3.96
CA THR A 80 1.64 -12.59 -2.77
C THR A 80 1.52 -13.50 -1.55
N PHE A 81 2.13 -13.08 -0.43
CA PHE A 81 1.97 -13.70 0.88
C PHE A 81 1.41 -12.69 1.87
N TYR A 82 0.53 -13.13 2.76
CA TYR A 82 0.02 -12.32 3.86
C TYR A 82 0.79 -12.62 5.15
N LEU A 83 1.37 -11.59 5.75
CA LEU A 83 2.07 -11.68 7.03
C LEU A 83 1.31 -10.88 8.09
N PRO A 84 0.82 -11.51 9.18
CA PRO A 84 0.24 -10.77 10.30
C PRO A 84 1.27 -9.81 10.91
N VAL A 85 0.87 -8.57 11.20
CA VAL A 85 1.76 -7.55 11.81
C VAL A 85 2.38 -8.03 13.12
N THR A 86 1.64 -8.81 13.90
CA THR A 86 2.11 -9.42 15.17
C THR A 86 3.21 -10.45 14.97
N SER A 87 3.38 -10.97 13.76
CA SER A 87 4.41 -11.96 13.40
C SER A 87 5.66 -11.31 12.80
N MET A 88 5.69 -9.99 12.64
CA MET A 88 6.88 -9.27 12.22
C MET A 88 7.89 -9.21 13.37
N LEU A 89 9.18 -9.29 13.05
CA LEU A 89 10.25 -9.12 14.04
C LEU A 89 10.17 -7.75 14.74
N ASP A 90 9.85 -6.71 13.98
CA ASP A 90 9.60 -5.35 14.49
C ASP A 90 8.25 -4.83 13.95
N PRO A 91 7.14 -5.07 14.67
CA PRO A 91 5.82 -4.60 14.27
C PRO A 91 5.72 -3.07 14.15
N SER A 92 6.61 -2.33 14.82
CA SER A 92 6.62 -0.86 14.83
C SER A 92 7.02 -0.24 13.50
N ARG A 93 7.61 -1.04 12.61
CA ARG A 93 7.96 -0.66 11.23
C ARG A 93 6.88 -0.99 10.21
N SER A 94 5.79 -1.64 10.62
CA SER A 94 4.67 -1.92 9.73
C SER A 94 4.04 -0.59 9.26
N PRO A 95 3.57 -0.50 8.00
CA PRO A 95 2.86 0.70 7.54
C PRO A 95 1.65 1.03 8.41
N LEU A 96 0.97 0.01 8.96
CA LEU A 96 -0.11 0.18 9.92
C LEU A 96 0.34 0.96 11.16
N GLN A 97 1.35 0.49 11.89
CA GLN A 97 1.76 1.15 13.14
C GLN A 97 2.41 2.52 12.89
N ILE A 98 3.06 2.72 11.74
CA ILE A 98 3.55 4.02 11.31
C ILE A 98 2.38 4.99 11.11
N LEU A 99 1.34 4.58 10.38
CA LEU A 99 0.15 5.42 10.15
C LEU A 99 -0.64 5.67 11.45
N GLU A 100 -0.74 4.70 12.34
CA GLU A 100 -1.35 4.88 13.67
C GLU A 100 -0.60 5.93 14.48
N ARG A 101 0.72 5.91 14.46
CA ARG A 101 1.57 6.90 15.13
C ARG A 101 1.41 8.30 14.54
N LEU A 102 1.42 8.40 13.21
CA LEU A 102 1.26 9.67 12.50
C LEU A 102 -0.15 10.26 12.67
N SER A 103 -1.17 9.41 12.83
CA SER A 103 -2.55 9.83 13.01
C SER A 103 -2.97 9.98 14.48
N GLY A 104 -2.15 9.54 15.42
CA GLY A 104 -2.42 9.59 16.86
C GLY A 104 -3.57 8.69 17.33
N ARG A 105 -3.98 7.69 16.53
CA ARG A 105 -5.11 6.81 16.83
C ARG A 105 -4.95 5.43 16.18
N LYS A 106 -5.69 4.43 16.68
CA LYS A 106 -5.76 3.12 16.03
C LYS A 106 -6.54 3.17 14.71
N LEU A 107 -6.11 2.37 13.74
CA LEU A 107 -6.64 2.37 12.36
C LEU A 107 -7.28 1.04 11.92
N THR A 108 -7.17 0.00 12.75
CA THR A 108 -7.86 -1.30 12.63
C THR A 108 -9.01 -1.42 13.61
#